data_AF-A0A530RDX8-F1
#
_entry.id   AF-A0A530RDX8-F1
#
_cell.length_a   1.000
_cell.length_b   1.000
_cell.length_c   1.000
_cell.angle_alpha   90.00
_cell.angle_beta   90.00
_cell.angle_gamma   90.00
#
_symmetry.space_group_name_H-M   'P 1'
#
loop_
_entity.id
_entity.type
_entity.pdbx_description
1 polymer ?
#
loop_
_entity_poly.entity_id
_entity_poly.type
_entity_poly.pdbx_seq_one_letter_code
_entity_poly.pdbx_strand_id
1 'polypeptide(L)' 'MSNDNKPKTPKDTHYARLRRAHRDEKSGGAPAFRPRQPVPPGETAADGLVRLYGLHTVRA' A
#
# COMPACT_ATOMS: atom_id res chain seq x y z
N MET A 1 0.60 6.57 -16.96
CA MET A 1 0.62 5.18 -17.45
C MET A 1 -0.74 4.56 -17.18
N SER A 2 -1.72 4.81 -18.04
CA SER A 2 -3.13 4.61 -17.72
C SER A 2 -3.78 3.75 -18.81
N ASN A 3 -4.41 2.64 -18.42
CA ASN A 3 -5.24 1.81 -19.29
C ASN A 3 -6.63 1.76 -18.64
N ASP A 4 -7.40 2.84 -18.77
CA ASP A 4 -8.61 3.03 -17.97
C ASP A 4 -9.90 2.43 -18.56
N ASN A 5 -9.90 1.83 -19.76
CA ASN A 5 -11.17 1.35 -20.36
C ASN A 5 -11.04 0.05 -21.18
N LYS A 6 -10.26 -0.93 -20.72
CA LYS A 6 -10.26 -2.28 -21.33
C LYS A 6 -11.10 -3.23 -20.50
N PRO A 7 -12.15 -3.87 -21.08
CA PRO A 7 -12.89 -4.90 -20.37
C PRO A 7 -11.90 -6.00 -19.99
N LYS A 8 -11.81 -6.33 -18.70
CA LYS A 8 -10.83 -7.30 -18.17
C LYS A 8 -11.19 -8.70 -18.69
N THR A 9 -10.70 -9.06 -19.86
CA THR A 9 -10.94 -10.39 -20.43
C THR A 9 -10.15 -11.45 -19.65
N PRO A 10 -10.55 -12.73 -19.71
CA PRO A 10 -9.74 -13.82 -19.17
C PRO A 10 -8.31 -13.86 -19.73
N LYS A 11 -8.14 -13.46 -21.01
CA LYS A 11 -6.83 -13.33 -21.67
C LYS A 11 -5.98 -12.22 -21.05
N ASP A 12 -6.57 -11.07 -20.74
CA ASP A 12 -5.85 -9.98 -20.07
C ASP A 12 -5.36 -10.39 -18.68
N THR A 13 -6.17 -11.16 -17.95
CA THR A 13 -5.78 -11.72 -16.65
C THR A 13 -4.63 -12.71 -16.78
N HIS A 14 -4.70 -13.59 -17.78
CA HIS A 14 -3.64 -14.55 -18.08
C HIS A 14 -2.31 -13.85 -18.36
N TYR A 15 -2.30 -12.90 -19.30
CA TYR A 15 -1.08 -12.19 -19.67
C TYR A 15 -0.58 -11.23 -18.57
N ALA A 16 -1.48 -10.64 -17.77
CA ALA A 16 -1.07 -9.84 -16.62
C ALA A 16 -0.32 -10.68 -15.57
N ARG A 17 -0.80 -11.89 -15.28
CA ARG A 17 -0.12 -12.84 -14.38
C ARG A 17 1.25 -13.24 -14.92
N LEU A 18 1.32 -13.60 -16.19
CA LEU A 18 2.57 -14.03 -16.85
C LEU A 18 3.61 -12.90 -16.85
N ARG A 19 3.21 -11.67 -17.19
CA ARG A 19 4.09 -10.49 -17.13
C ARG A 19 4.58 -10.17 -15.71
N ARG A 20 3.76 -10.39 -14.68
CA ARG A 20 4.19 -10.23 -13.28
C ARG A 20 5.24 -11.28 -12.92
N ALA A 21 4.98 -12.56 -13.20
CA ALA A 21 5.91 -13.66 -12.92
C ALA A 21 7.29 -13.43 -13.55
N HIS A 22 7.36 -13.05 -14.83
CA HIS A 22 8.65 -12.76 -15.49
C HIS A 22 9.36 -11.53 -14.93
N ARG A 23 8.62 -10.50 -14.52
CA ARG A 23 9.23 -9.34 -13.86
C ARG A 23 9.79 -9.74 -12.51
N ASP A 24 9.01 -10.45 -11.72
CA ASP A 24 9.42 -10.93 -10.40
C ASP A 24 10.67 -11.81 -10.55
N GLU A 25 10.69 -12.76 -11.48
CA GLU A 25 11.87 -13.58 -11.80
C GLU A 25 13.10 -12.75 -12.17
N LYS A 26 12.97 -11.77 -13.09
CA LYS A 26 14.08 -10.87 -13.47
C LYS A 26 14.55 -9.94 -12.35
N SER A 27 13.67 -9.65 -11.38
CA SER A 27 13.93 -8.69 -10.30
C SER A 27 14.46 -9.36 -9.02
N GLY A 28 14.76 -10.66 -9.05
CA GLY A 28 15.21 -11.41 -7.87
C GLY A 28 14.10 -12.09 -7.06
N GLY A 29 12.94 -12.34 -7.69
CA GLY A 29 11.79 -13.04 -7.13
C GLY A 29 10.68 -12.10 -6.65
N ALA A 30 9.51 -12.70 -6.37
CA ALA A 30 8.44 -12.00 -5.68
C ALA A 30 8.93 -11.60 -4.28
N PRO A 31 8.59 -10.39 -3.77
CA PRO A 31 8.98 -10.01 -2.43
C PRO A 31 8.43 -11.06 -1.45
N ALA A 32 9.33 -11.68 -0.68
CA ALA A 32 8.93 -12.61 0.37
C ALA A 32 7.87 -11.94 1.24
N PHE A 33 6.76 -12.64 1.51
CA PHE A 33 5.75 -12.16 2.45
C PHE A 33 6.43 -11.95 3.80
N ARG A 34 6.76 -10.69 4.11
CA ARG A 34 7.32 -10.28 5.39
C ARG A 34 6.15 -9.80 6.24
N PRO A 35 5.65 -10.61 7.19
CA PRO A 35 4.68 -10.11 8.16
C PRO A 35 5.31 -8.90 8.83
N ARG A 36 4.61 -7.76 8.80
CA ARG A 36 5.06 -6.55 9.48
C ARG A 36 4.99 -6.84 10.98
N GLN A 37 6.07 -6.57 11.70
CA GLN A 37 6.04 -6.61 13.16
C GLN A 37 4.92 -5.69 13.66
N PRO A 38 4.00 -6.16 14.53
CA PRO A 38 3.02 -5.30 15.15
C PRO A 38 3.75 -4.24 15.98
N VAL A 39 3.53 -2.97 15.66
CA VAL A 39 4.08 -1.85 16.44
C VAL A 39 3.17 -1.67 17.64
N PRO A 40 3.71 -1.65 18.88
CA PRO A 40 2.90 -1.38 20.05
C PRO A 40 2.30 0.03 19.95
N PRO A 41 1.12 0.27 20.56
CA PRO A 41 0.57 1.61 20.65
C PRO A 41 1.63 2.54 21.27
N GLY A 42 1.84 3.70 20.64
CA GLY A 42 2.81 4.68 21.10
C GLY A 42 2.47 5.16 22.51
N GLU A 43 3.51 5.47 23.29
CA GLU A 43 3.38 5.98 24.65
C GLU A 43 2.46 7.20 24.68
N THR A 44 1.47 7.16 25.57
CA THR A 44 0.56 8.29 25.81
C THR A 44 1.40 9.49 26.20
N ALA A 45 1.03 10.68 25.70
CA ALA A 45 1.75 11.89 26.05
C ALA A 45 1.79 12.05 27.58
N ALA A 46 2.96 12.41 28.12
CA ALA A 46 3.12 12.69 29.53
C ALA A 46 2.11 13.76 29.98
N ASP A 47 1.62 13.64 31.21
CA ASP A 47 0.63 14.56 31.77
C ASP A 47 1.05 16.02 31.54
N GLY A 48 0.22 16.77 30.81
CA GLY A 48 0.47 18.18 30.45
C GLY A 48 1.01 18.43 29.04
N LEU A 49 1.34 17.40 28.24
CA LEU A 49 1.81 17.57 26.86
C LEU A 49 0.70 17.30 25.83
N VAL A 50 0.13 18.35 25.24
CA VAL A 50 -0.86 18.24 24.17
C VAL A 50 -0.17 18.15 22.81
N ARG A 51 -0.21 16.97 22.17
CA ARG A 51 0.22 16.78 20.78
C ARG A 51 -0.97 17.02 19.84
N LEU A 52 -1.18 18.28 19.45
CA LEU A 52 -2.23 18.65 18.50
C LEU A 52 -1.83 18.20 17.08
N TYR A 53 -2.54 17.24 16.50
CA TYR A 53 -2.41 16.91 15.08
C TYR A 53 -3.69 17.27 14.34
N GLY A 54 -3.55 18.02 13.23
CA GLY A 54 -4.66 18.47 12.40
C GLY A 54 -5.34 19.74 12.91
N LEU A 55 -4.78 20.90 12.54
CA LEU A 55 -5.46 22.18 12.67
C LEU A 55 -6.49 22.29 11.54
N HIS A 56 -7.73 21.89 11.81
CA HIS A 56 -8.82 21.91 10.82
C HIS A 56 -9.65 23.19 11.03
N THR A 57 -9.60 24.12 10.08
CA THR A 57 -10.52 25.26 10.04
C THR A 57 -11.73 24.91 9.17
N VAL A 58 -12.94 24.99 9.73
CA VAL A 58 -14.20 24.91 8.99
C VAL A 58 -14.88 26.26 9.11
N ARG A 59 -15.21 26.89 7.98
CA ARG A 59 -16.04 28.10 7.92
C ARG A 59 -17.51 27.69 8.03
N ALA A 60 -18.23 28.28 9.00
CA ALA A 60 -19.69 28.19 9.10
C ALA A 60 -20.40 28.96 7.98
#